data_AF-A0A4Q3IJ80-F1
#
_entry.id   AF-A0A4Q3IJ80-F1
#
_cell.length_a   1.000
_cell.length_b   1.000
_cell.length_c   1.000
_cell.angle_alpha   90.00
_cell.angle_beta   90.00
_cell.angle_gamma   90.00
#
_symmetry.space_group_name_H-M   'P 1'
#
loop_
_entity.id
_entity.type
_entity.pdbx_description
1 polymer ?
#
loop_
_entity_poly.entity_id
_entity_poly.type
_entity_poly.pdbx_seq_one_letter_code
_entity_poly.pdbx_strand_id
1 'polypeptide(L)'
;MICAAAAVLAAVLCMALRPLLLRYALARPNARSSHKIPTPQGGGIAVLAGAFLALGAALWLVPVEAEATRSVLVLAVAVTGLGIVGAWDDIRPLPASVRLVLQAVCVGFVLLRAVPELRLFPELLPLPVELSLALLAGVWFVNLVNFMDGLDWITVAGIV
;
A
#
# COMPACT_ATOMS: atom_id res chain seq x y z
N MET A 1 -7.10 -18.14 -5.89
CA MET A 1 -6.06 -18.89 -5.16
C MET A 1 -4.92 -18.00 -4.67
N ILE A 2 -4.36 -17.10 -5.50
CA ILE A 2 -3.24 -16.22 -5.11
C ILE A 2 -3.57 -15.35 -3.89
N CYS A 3 -4.74 -14.68 -3.86
CA CYS A 3 -5.12 -13.85 -2.71
C CYS A 3 -5.26 -14.64 -1.39
N ALA A 4 -5.78 -15.88 -1.46
CA ALA A 4 -5.88 -16.74 -0.29
C ALA A 4 -4.48 -17.18 0.21
N ALA A 5 -3.59 -17.55 -0.71
CA ALA A 5 -2.20 -17.85 -0.38
C ALA A 5 -1.48 -16.64 0.23
N ALA A 6 -1.67 -15.44 -0.35
CA ALA A 6 -1.14 -14.19 0.19
C ALA A 6 -1.64 -13.90 1.60
N ALA A 7 -2.95 -14.07 1.85
CA ALA A 7 -3.55 -13.87 3.16
C ALA A 7 -3.00 -14.87 4.21
N VAL A 8 -2.88 -16.15 3.85
CA VAL A 8 -2.31 -17.16 4.74
C VAL A 8 -0.84 -16.87 5.04
N LEU A 9 -0.04 -16.56 4.03
CA LEU A 9 1.38 -16.20 4.21
C LEU A 9 1.53 -14.93 5.04
N ALA A 10 0.73 -13.90 4.78
CA ALA A 10 0.72 -12.67 5.58
C ALA A 10 0.36 -12.96 7.04
N ALA A 11 -0.65 -13.79 7.31
CA ALA A 11 -1.05 -14.17 8.67
C ALA A 11 0.08 -14.91 9.41
N VAL A 12 0.73 -15.88 8.74
CA VAL A 12 1.87 -16.62 9.29
C VAL A 12 3.05 -15.68 9.58
N LEU A 13 3.38 -14.79 8.63
CA LEU A 13 4.45 -13.81 8.79
C LEU A 13 4.15 -12.80 9.89
N CYS A 14 2.90 -12.33 10.03
CA CYS A 14 2.47 -11.47 11.14
C CYS A 14 2.76 -12.14 12.48
N MET A 15 2.37 -13.42 12.63
CA MET A 15 2.62 -14.18 13.86
C MET A 15 4.11 -14.40 14.13
N ALA A 16 4.89 -14.69 13.09
CA ALA A 16 6.33 -14.91 13.20
C ALA A 16 7.12 -13.63 13.50
N LEU A 17 6.72 -12.49 12.93
CA LEU A 17 7.37 -11.19 13.13
C LEU A 17 6.93 -10.48 14.41
N ARG A 18 5.77 -10.83 14.98
CA ARG A 18 5.24 -10.26 16.23
C ARG A 18 6.28 -10.13 17.36
N PRO A 19 7.06 -11.16 17.75
CA PRO A 19 8.05 -11.01 18.83
C PRO A 19 9.14 -9.99 18.52
N LEU A 20 9.50 -9.81 17.25
CA LEU A 20 10.47 -8.81 16.80
C LEU A 20 9.85 -7.40 16.84
N LEU A 21 8.63 -7.24 16.31
CA LEU A 21 7.91 -5.96 16.32
C LEU A 21 7.65 -5.45 17.73
N LEU A 22 7.32 -6.35 18.66
CA LEU A 22 7.19 -6.02 20.08
C LEU A 22 8.50 -5.53 20.73
N ARG A 23 9.67 -5.89 20.18
CA ARG A 23 10.97 -5.47 20.71
C ARG A 23 11.47 -4.17 20.09
N TYR A 24 11.20 -3.95 18.80
CA TYR A 24 11.85 -2.88 18.03
C TYR A 24 10.90 -1.86 17.40
N ALA A 25 9.61 -2.18 17.27
CA ALA A 25 8.63 -1.37 16.55
C ALA A 25 7.38 -1.14 17.41
N LEU A 26 7.57 -0.73 18.67
CA LEU A 26 6.46 -0.30 19.52
C LEU A 26 6.11 1.16 19.24
N ALA A 27 4.88 1.40 18.78
CA ALA A 27 4.34 2.74 18.67
C ALA A 27 4.22 3.35 20.07
N ARG A 28 4.93 4.46 20.31
CA ARG A 28 4.81 5.19 21.57
C ARG A 28 3.49 5.97 21.54
N PRO A 29 2.68 5.92 22.61
CA PRO A 29 1.46 6.72 22.70
C PRO A 29 1.80 8.22 22.54
N ASN A 30 1.29 8.85 21.49
CA ASN A 30 1.34 10.30 21.30
C ASN A 30 0.06 10.95 21.84
N ALA A 31 0.08 12.26 22.11
CA ALA A 31 -1.05 13.03 22.65
C ALA A 31 -2.33 13.06 21.77
N ARG A 32 -2.31 12.44 20.59
CA ARG A 32 -3.46 12.21 19.68
C ARG A 32 -3.98 10.76 19.67
N SER A 33 -3.33 9.84 20.40
CA SER A 33 -3.72 8.43 20.45
C SER A 33 -4.67 8.16 21.62
N SER A 34 -5.79 7.49 21.35
CA SER A 34 -6.70 6.99 22.39
C SER A 34 -6.17 5.74 23.11
N HIS A 35 -5.08 5.15 22.62
CA HIS A 35 -4.50 3.93 23.19
C HIS A 35 -3.53 4.26 24.33
N LYS A 36 -3.84 3.76 25.54
CA LYS A 36 -2.95 3.80 26.71
C LYS A 36 -1.85 2.73 26.68
N ILE A 37 -1.96 1.75 25.78
CA ILE A 37 -1.06 0.59 25.69
C ILE A 37 -0.29 0.68 24.36
N PRO A 38 1.05 0.62 24.36
CA PRO A 38 1.85 0.59 23.15
C PRO A 38 1.49 -0.62 22.27
N THR A 39 1.17 -0.38 20.99
CA THR A 39 0.88 -1.44 20.02
C THR A 39 2.09 -1.66 19.11
N PRO A 40 2.36 -2.90 18.68
CA PRO A 40 3.41 -3.18 17.70
C PRO A 40 2.99 -2.63 16.33
N GLN A 41 3.78 -1.70 15.81
CA GLN A 41 3.65 -1.09 14.48
C GLN A 41 4.45 -1.91 13.46
N GLY A 42 4.05 -1.88 12.18
CA GLY A 42 4.79 -2.54 11.09
C GLY A 42 4.18 -3.86 10.58
N GLY A 43 2.92 -4.18 10.92
CA GLY A 43 2.19 -5.32 10.35
C GLY A 43 2.12 -5.29 8.81
N GLY A 44 2.16 -4.10 8.21
CA GLY A 44 2.21 -3.93 6.75
C GLY A 44 3.40 -4.64 6.08
N ILE A 45 4.53 -4.81 6.78
CA ILE A 45 5.70 -5.54 6.24
C ILE A 45 5.35 -7.01 5.99
N ALA A 46 4.64 -7.64 6.93
CA ALA A 46 4.20 -9.02 6.80
C ALA A 46 3.18 -9.18 5.65
N VAL A 47 2.28 -8.21 5.49
CA VAL A 47 1.31 -8.18 4.39
C VAL A 47 2.00 -8.05 3.03
N LEU A 48 2.93 -7.11 2.88
CA LEU A 48 3.71 -6.92 1.65
C LEU A 48 4.53 -8.17 1.31
N ALA A 49 5.24 -8.73 2.30
CA ALA A 49 6.04 -9.94 2.11
C ALA A 49 5.17 -11.15 1.72
N GLY A 50 4.03 -11.36 2.38
CA GLY A 50 3.09 -12.43 2.05
C GLY A 50 2.52 -12.29 0.63
N ALA A 51 2.16 -11.07 0.23
CA ALA A 51 1.70 -10.78 -1.12
C ALA A 51 2.76 -11.05 -2.18
N PHE A 52 4.01 -10.60 -1.96
CA PHE A 52 5.10 -10.83 -2.91
C PHE A 52 5.52 -12.29 -3.01
N LEU A 53 5.52 -13.04 -1.91
CA LEU A 53 5.80 -14.47 -1.93
C LEU A 53 4.72 -15.24 -2.71
N ALA A 54 3.43 -14.96 -2.46
CA ALA A 54 2.34 -15.59 -3.19
C ALA A 54 2.38 -15.25 -4.68
N LEU A 55 2.66 -13.98 -5.02
CA LEU A 55 2.76 -13.52 -6.39
C LEU A 55 3.97 -14.11 -7.11
N GLY A 56 5.14 -14.14 -6.46
CA GLY A 56 6.36 -14.75 -7.00
C GLY A 56 6.19 -16.25 -7.24
N ALA A 57 5.55 -16.97 -6.32
CA ALA A 57 5.22 -18.38 -6.51
C ALA A 57 4.26 -18.58 -7.70
N ALA A 58 3.26 -17.72 -7.85
CA ALA A 58 2.33 -17.80 -8.98
C ALA A 58 3.02 -17.56 -10.33
N LEU A 59 3.90 -16.56 -10.42
CA LEU A 59 4.69 -16.27 -11.62
C LEU A 59 5.68 -17.38 -11.97
N TRP A 60 6.13 -18.15 -10.97
CA TRP A 60 7.03 -19.28 -11.19
C TRP A 60 6.29 -20.53 -11.69
N LEU A 61 5.05 -20.75 -11.21
CA LEU A 61 4.25 -21.92 -11.56
C LEU A 61 3.49 -21.77 -12.87
N VAL A 62 3.12 -20.54 -13.24
CA VAL A 62 2.33 -20.27 -14.44
C VAL A 62 3.16 -19.38 -15.37
N PRO A 63 3.44 -19.82 -16.61
CA PRO A 63 4.10 -18.97 -17.57
C PRO A 63 3.19 -17.79 -17.91
N VAL A 64 3.71 -16.58 -17.72
CA VAL A 64 3.00 -15.32 -18.00
C VAL A 64 3.75 -14.59 -19.11
N GLU A 65 3.00 -13.88 -19.96
CA GLU A 65 3.59 -13.04 -20.99
C GLU A 65 4.56 -12.00 -20.40
N ALA A 66 5.57 -11.63 -21.18
CA ALA A 66 6.60 -10.69 -20.75
C ALA A 66 6.03 -9.31 -20.36
N GLU A 67 4.98 -8.88 -21.06
CA GLU A 67 4.28 -7.62 -20.80
C GLU A 67 3.60 -7.64 -19.43
N ALA A 68 2.81 -8.67 -19.15
CA ALA A 68 2.15 -8.83 -17.86
C ALA A 68 3.16 -8.99 -16.71
N THR A 69 4.27 -9.70 -16.95
CA THR A 69 5.36 -9.80 -15.96
C THR A 69 5.97 -8.42 -15.68
N ARG A 70 6.19 -7.59 -16.71
CA ARG A 70 6.67 -6.21 -16.55
C ARG A 70 5.70 -5.38 -15.72
N SER A 71 4.40 -5.41 -16.03
CA SER A 71 3.39 -4.67 -15.27
C SER A 71 3.35 -5.08 -13.80
N VAL A 72 3.48 -6.37 -13.51
CA VAL A 72 3.57 -6.89 -12.14
C VAL A 72 4.82 -6.36 -11.42
N LEU A 73 5.98 -6.35 -12.07
CA LEU A 73 7.21 -5.82 -11.48
C LEU A 73 7.12 -4.31 -11.20
N VAL A 74 6.55 -3.55 -12.13
CA VAL A 74 6.29 -2.11 -11.94
C VAL A 74 5.39 -1.87 -10.73
N LEU A 75 4.30 -2.63 -10.62
CA LEU A 75 3.40 -2.57 -9.47
C LEU A 75 4.13 -2.92 -8.16
N ALA A 76 4.95 -3.98 -8.16
CA ALA A 76 5.71 -4.38 -6.98
C ALA A 76 6.67 -3.26 -6.51
N VAL A 77 7.35 -2.59 -7.46
CA VAL A 77 8.23 -1.45 -7.15
C VAL A 77 7.42 -0.27 -6.58
N ALA A 78 6.30 0.09 -7.19
CA ALA A 78 5.46 1.20 -6.72
C ALA A 78 4.85 0.94 -5.34
N VAL A 79 4.34 -0.27 -5.11
CA VAL A 79 3.77 -0.68 -3.82
C VAL A 79 4.86 -0.71 -2.73
N THR A 80 6.05 -1.20 -3.06
CA THR A 80 7.20 -1.14 -2.14
C THR A 80 7.58 0.31 -1.82
N GLY A 81 7.60 1.18 -2.82
CA GLY A 81 7.83 2.62 -2.65
C GLY A 81 6.82 3.26 -1.70
N LEU A 82 5.52 3.01 -1.92
CA LEU A 82 4.46 3.47 -1.00
C LEU A 82 4.62 2.92 0.42
N GLY A 83 4.98 1.64 0.55
CA GLY A 83 5.27 1.01 1.83
C GLY A 83 6.44 1.69 2.57
N ILE A 84 7.52 2.03 1.86
CA ILE A 84 8.66 2.77 2.41
C ILE A 84 8.24 4.18 2.83
N VAL A 85 7.45 4.89 2.01
CA VAL A 85 6.94 6.23 2.35
C VAL A 85 6.09 6.17 3.62
N GLY A 86 5.20 5.18 3.73
CA GLY A 86 4.39 4.96 4.94
C GLY A 86 5.25 4.66 6.16
N ALA A 87 6.19 3.72 6.06
CA ALA A 87 7.09 3.38 7.16
C ALA A 87 7.99 4.55 7.57
N TRP A 88 8.42 5.40 6.63
CA TRP A 88 9.14 6.62 6.94
C TRP A 88 8.25 7.59 7.70
N ASP A 89 7.04 7.88 7.20
CA ASP A 89 6.08 8.79 7.85
C ASP A 89 5.77 8.36 9.30
N ASP A 90 5.67 7.04 9.53
CA ASP A 90 5.47 6.44 10.86
C ASP A 90 6.63 6.67 11.83
N ILE A 91 7.88 6.60 11.36
CA ILE A 91 9.08 6.80 12.19
C ILE A 91 9.40 8.29 12.36
N ARG A 92 9.23 9.07 11.30
CA ARG A 92 9.48 10.51 11.24
C ARG A 92 8.39 11.16 10.37
N PRO A 93 7.44 11.87 10.99
CA PRO A 93 6.36 12.53 10.26
C PRO A 93 6.90 13.42 9.14
N LEU A 94 6.46 13.15 7.92
CA LEU A 94 6.84 13.88 6.73
C LEU A 94 5.88 15.08 6.54
N PRO A 95 6.37 16.20 5.97
CA PRO A 95 5.47 17.26 5.52
C PRO A 95 4.47 16.72 4.50
N ALA A 96 3.22 17.17 4.60
CA ALA A 96 2.15 16.70 3.71
C ALA A 96 2.49 16.86 2.21
N SER A 97 3.18 17.93 1.84
CA SER A 97 3.65 18.16 0.46
C SER A 97 4.62 17.08 -0.03
N VAL A 98 5.58 16.69 0.80
CA VAL A 98 6.56 15.64 0.47
C VAL A 98 5.85 14.30 0.30
N ARG A 99 4.95 13.96 1.22
CA ARG A 99 4.18 12.71 1.17
C ARG A 99 3.33 12.63 -0.11
N LEU A 100 2.62 13.70 -0.46
CA LEU A 100 1.81 13.76 -1.68
C LEU A 100 2.65 13.64 -2.95
N VAL A 101 3.82 14.29 -3.01
CA VAL A 101 4.73 14.16 -4.17
C VAL A 101 5.22 12.71 -4.31
N LEU A 102 5.65 12.06 -3.23
CA LEU A 102 6.14 10.68 -3.28
C LEU A 102 5.03 9.70 -3.67
N GLN A 103 3.81 9.90 -3.18
CA GLN A 103 2.63 9.13 -3.60
C GLN A 103 2.32 9.36 -5.07
N ALA A 104 2.33 10.60 -5.55
CA ALA A 104 2.10 10.93 -6.95
C ALA A 104 3.15 10.32 -7.87
N VAL A 105 4.42 10.27 -7.44
CA VAL A 105 5.49 9.58 -8.18
C VAL A 105 5.19 8.08 -8.28
N CYS A 106 4.80 7.43 -7.19
CA CYS A 106 4.49 5.99 -7.20
C CYS A 106 3.26 5.68 -8.07
N VAL A 107 2.17 6.45 -7.92
CA VAL A 107 0.94 6.27 -8.71
C VAL A 107 1.20 6.58 -10.19
N GLY A 108 1.89 7.69 -10.48
CA GLY A 108 2.25 8.06 -11.85
C GLY A 108 3.16 7.02 -12.51
N PHE A 109 4.10 6.43 -11.76
CA PHE A 109 4.94 5.35 -12.26
C PHE A 109 4.11 4.13 -12.69
N VAL A 110 3.08 3.75 -11.93
CA VAL A 110 2.15 2.68 -12.32
C VAL A 110 1.38 3.05 -13.58
N LEU A 111 0.76 4.24 -13.62
CA LEU A 111 -0.03 4.69 -14.76
C LEU A 111 0.77 4.69 -16.06
N LEU A 112 2.03 5.13 -16.00
CA LEU A 112 2.88 5.28 -17.19
C LEU A 112 3.61 3.99 -17.60
N ARG A 113 3.80 3.02 -16.69
CA ARG A 113 4.70 1.88 -16.93
C ARG A 113 4.04 0.52 -16.78
N ALA A 114 3.01 0.39 -15.95
CA ALA A 114 2.27 -0.86 -15.78
C ALA A 114 1.05 -0.92 -16.71
N VAL A 115 0.41 0.22 -16.95
CA VAL A 115 -0.86 0.30 -17.69
C VAL A 115 -0.88 1.46 -18.70
N PRO A 116 0.14 1.60 -19.57
CA PRO A 116 0.27 2.75 -20.47
C PRO A 116 -0.90 2.91 -21.46
N GLU A 117 -1.55 1.81 -21.83
CA GLU A 117 -2.69 1.78 -22.76
C GLU A 117 -4.05 1.92 -22.06
N LEU A 118 -4.08 2.09 -20.74
CA LEU A 118 -5.33 2.16 -19.99
C LEU A 118 -6.06 3.47 -20.29
N ARG A 119 -7.17 3.34 -21.01
CA ARG A 119 -8.15 4.39 -21.31
C ARG A 119 -9.50 3.95 -20.77
N LEU A 120 -9.97 4.60 -19.72
CA LEU A 120 -11.30 4.46 -19.13
C LEU A 120 -12.36 5.18 -19.97
N PHE A 121 -12.06 6.38 -20.48
CA PHE A 121 -13.01 7.23 -21.21
C PHE A 121 -12.42 7.80 -22.51
N PRO A 122 -11.99 6.94 -23.46
CA PRO A 122 -11.25 7.38 -24.64
C PRO A 122 -12.02 8.33 -25.55
N GLU A 123 -13.35 8.19 -25.61
CA GLU A 123 -14.24 8.98 -26.46
C GLU A 123 -14.68 10.31 -25.82
N LEU A 124 -14.58 10.42 -24.49
CA LEU A 124 -15.07 11.57 -23.73
C LEU A 124 -13.92 12.51 -23.29
N LEU A 125 -12.73 11.98 -23.01
CA LEU A 125 -11.63 12.73 -22.42
C LEU A 125 -10.33 12.64 -23.24
N PRO A 126 -9.64 13.78 -23.45
CA PRO A 126 -8.26 13.78 -23.90
C PRO A 126 -7.36 13.05 -22.91
N LEU A 127 -6.36 12.31 -23.43
CA LEU A 127 -5.43 11.51 -22.62
C LEU A 127 -4.79 12.28 -21.45
N PRO A 128 -4.30 13.54 -21.60
CA PRO A 128 -3.70 14.26 -20.48
C PRO A 128 -4.68 14.52 -19.33
N VAL A 129 -5.96 14.78 -19.65
CA VAL A 129 -7.00 15.04 -18.65
C VAL A 129 -7.32 13.76 -17.89
N GLU A 130 -7.47 12.66 -18.63
CA GLU A 130 -7.73 11.35 -18.07
C GLU A 130 -6.61 10.86 -17.15
N LEU A 131 -5.35 10.96 -17.58
CA LEU A 131 -4.19 10.63 -16.76
C LEU A 131 -4.11 11.51 -15.50
N SER A 132 -4.42 12.80 -15.62
CA SER A 132 -4.42 13.72 -14.47
C SER A 132 -5.50 13.32 -13.45
N LEU A 133 -6.69 12.95 -13.92
CA LEU A 133 -7.77 12.47 -13.06
C LEU A 133 -7.44 11.12 -12.41
N ALA A 134 -6.84 10.18 -13.17
CA ALA A 134 -6.41 8.89 -12.65
C ALA A 134 -5.31 9.05 -11.59
N LEU A 135 -4.35 9.95 -11.81
CA LEU A 135 -3.31 10.29 -10.85
C LEU A 135 -3.92 10.87 -9.57
N LEU A 136 -4.83 11.85 -9.70
CA LEU A 136 -5.51 12.45 -8.56
C LEU A 136 -6.32 11.42 -7.79
N ALA A 137 -7.08 10.57 -8.48
CA ALA A 137 -7.87 9.50 -7.87
C ALA A 137 -6.98 8.48 -7.14
N GLY A 138 -5.83 8.10 -7.72
CA GLY A 138 -4.89 7.18 -7.09
C GLY A 138 -4.23 7.77 -5.84
N VAL A 139 -3.75 9.02 -5.90
CA VAL A 139 -3.17 9.70 -4.72
C VAL A 139 -4.24 9.90 -3.64
N TRP A 140 -5.45 10.27 -4.04
CA TRP A 140 -6.59 10.39 -3.13
C TRP A 140 -6.89 9.04 -2.45
N PHE A 141 -6.95 7.95 -3.21
CA PHE A 141 -7.23 6.61 -2.68
C PHE A 141 -6.16 6.16 -1.68
N VAL A 142 -4.87 6.41 -1.96
CA VAL A 142 -3.79 6.11 -1.02
C VAL A 142 -3.97 6.88 0.29
N ASN A 143 -4.32 8.17 0.23
CA ASN A 143 -4.59 8.96 1.44
C ASN A 143 -5.85 8.49 2.18
N LEU A 144 -6.91 8.11 1.45
CA LEU A 144 -8.14 7.58 2.03
C LEU A 144 -7.86 6.32 2.85
N VAL A 145 -7.14 5.34 2.28
CA VAL A 145 -6.83 4.09 2.96
C VAL A 145 -5.92 4.33 4.16
N ASN A 146 -4.91 5.20 4.03
CA ASN A 146 -4.06 5.59 5.17
C ASN A 146 -4.87 6.25 6.30
N PHE A 147 -5.85 7.09 5.96
CA PHE A 147 -6.72 7.72 6.95
C PHE A 147 -7.65 6.70 7.64
N MET A 148 -8.16 5.71 6.90
CA MET A 148 -8.99 4.64 7.46
C MET A 148 -8.23 3.77 8.46
N ASP A 149 -6.95 3.45 8.18
CA ASP A 149 -6.08 2.69 9.08
C ASP A 149 -5.74 3.48 10.37
N GLY A 150 -5.75 4.82 10.29
CA GLY A 150 -5.56 5.69 11.46
C GLY A 150 -6.80 5.91 12.34
N LEU A 151 -7.97 5.42 11.92
CA LEU A 151 -9.24 5.57 12.63
C LEU A 151 -9.71 4.22 13.19
N ASP A 152 -8.99 3.68 14.19
CA ASP A 152 -9.27 2.37 14.80
C ASP A 152 -10.70 2.16 15.38
N TRP A 153 -11.61 3.16 15.41
CA TRP A 153 -12.95 3.01 16.06
C TRP A 153 -14.15 3.79 15.48
N ILE A 154 -14.08 4.52 14.36
CA ILE A 154 -15.28 5.28 13.88
C ILE A 154 -16.44 4.38 13.44
N THR A 155 -16.18 3.12 13.07
CA THR A 155 -17.25 2.15 12.76
C THR A 155 -17.88 1.51 14.00
N VAL A 156 -17.27 1.62 15.18
CA VAL A 156 -17.81 1.03 16.43
C VAL A 156 -18.30 2.10 17.42
N ALA A 157 -17.80 3.34 17.33
CA ALA A 157 -18.34 4.49 18.06
C ALA A 157 -19.52 5.18 17.35
N GLY A 158 -19.98 4.64 16.22
CA GLY A 158 -21.16 5.10 15.47
C GLY A 158 -22.51 4.64 16.05
N ILE A 159 -22.59 4.40 17.36
CA ILE A 159 -23.85 4.42 18.09
C ILE A 159 -23.77 5.64 19.02
N VAL A 160 -24.26 6.76 18.49
CA VAL A 160 -24.80 7.86 19.31
C VAL A 160 -26.29 7.89 19.03
#